data_AF-A0A1H3JTI5-F1
#
_entry.id   AF-A0A1H3JTI5-F1
#
_cell.length_a   1.000
_cell.length_b   1.000
_cell.length_c   1.000
_cell.angle_alpha   90.00
_cell.angle_beta   90.00
_cell.angle_gamma   90.00
#
_symmetry.space_group_name_H-M   'P 1'
#
loop_
_entity.id
_entity.type
_entity.pdbx_description
1 polymer ?
#
loop_
_entity_poly.entity_id
_entity_poly.type
_entity_poly.pdbx_seq_one_letter_code
_entity_poly.pdbx_strand_id
1 'polypeptide(L)' 'MKMPLTKHSCLNKGCGFEETSHKIRDGWRCPKCNGPMMSKRVVKER' A
#
# COMPACT_ATOMS: atom_id res chain seq x y z
N MET A 1 8.00 18.68 5.37
CA MET A 1 8.53 17.36 4.94
C MET A 1 7.48 16.70 4.04
N LYS A 2 7.72 16.59 2.72
CA LYS A 2 6.80 15.85 1.82
C LYS A 2 7.12 14.36 1.95
N MET A 3 6.20 13.61 2.54
CA MET A 3 6.35 12.16 2.65
C MET A 3 6.18 11.52 1.25
N PRO A 4 7.03 10.54 0.89
CA PRO A 4 6.92 9.86 -0.39
C PRO A 4 5.56 9.17 -0.50
N LEU A 5 4.94 9.29 -1.68
CA LEU A 5 3.70 8.61 -1.96
C LEU A 5 3.95 7.09 -1.91
N THR A 6 3.14 6.37 -1.16
CA THR A 6 3.26 4.91 -1.00
C THR A 6 1.98 4.28 -1.49
N LYS A 7 2.09 3.37 -2.46
CA LYS A 7 0.97 2.59 -2.96
C LYS A 7 0.90 1.29 -2.18
N HIS A 8 -0.25 1.01 -1.59
CA HIS A 8 -0.56 -0.17 -0.82
C HIS A 8 -1.56 -1.03 -1.60
N SER A 9 -1.31 -2.32 -1.76
CA SER A 9 -2.22 -3.24 -2.45
C SER A 9 -2.26 -4.61 -1.78
N CYS A 10 -3.43 -5.23 -1.57
CA CYS A 10 -3.49 -6.62 -1.05
C CYS A 10 -2.83 -7.56 -2.08
N LEU A 11 -1.97 -8.47 -1.60
CA LEU A 11 -1.31 -9.48 -2.42
C LEU A 11 -2.30 -10.50 -2.99
N ASN A 12 -3.44 -10.68 -2.31
CA ASN A 12 -4.50 -11.53 -2.80
C ASN A 12 -5.22 -10.84 -3.97
N LYS A 13 -5.07 -11.42 -5.18
CA LYS A 13 -5.77 -10.98 -6.40
C LYS A 13 -7.30 -11.00 -6.24
N GLY A 14 -7.84 -11.75 -5.28
CA GLY A 14 -9.25 -11.74 -4.93
C GLY A 14 -9.71 -10.59 -4.01
N CYS A 15 -8.81 -9.86 -3.30
CA CYS A 15 -9.21 -8.70 -2.47
C CYS A 15 -9.54 -7.49 -3.36
N GLY A 16 -8.75 -7.30 -4.44
CA GLY A 16 -8.83 -6.12 -5.31
C GLY A 16 -8.57 -4.79 -4.58
N PHE A 17 -7.93 -4.83 -3.42
CA PHE A 17 -7.73 -3.67 -2.58
C PHE A 17 -6.46 -2.94 -2.99
N GLU A 18 -6.61 -1.68 -3.36
CA GLU A 18 -5.52 -0.75 -3.66
C GLU A 18 -5.79 0.59 -2.98
N GLU A 19 -4.82 1.11 -2.25
CA GLU A 19 -4.89 2.42 -1.62
C GLU A 19 -3.56 3.14 -1.81
N THR A 20 -3.60 4.42 -2.16
CA THR A 20 -2.39 5.22 -2.33
C THR A 20 -2.35 6.28 -1.23
N SER A 21 -1.33 6.24 -0.39
CA SER A 21 -1.21 7.13 0.77
C SER A 21 0.19 7.69 0.92
N HIS A 22 0.29 8.94 1.34
CA HIS A 22 1.57 9.56 1.71
C HIS A 22 2.09 9.07 3.07
N LYS A 23 1.32 8.25 3.80
CA LYS A 23 1.76 7.64 5.06
C LYS A 23 2.19 6.20 4.82
N ILE A 24 3.37 5.85 5.33
CA ILE A 24 3.78 4.44 5.44
C ILE A 24 2.98 3.83 6.58
N ARG A 25 1.93 3.09 6.24
CA ARG A 25 1.21 2.22 7.18
C ARG A 25 1.95 0.88 7.22
N ASP A 26 3.08 0.87 7.90
CA ASP A 26 3.87 -0.34 8.14
C ASP A 26 3.04 -1.32 8.99
N GLY A 27 3.02 -2.61 8.60
CA GLY A 27 2.23 -3.64 9.29
C GLY A 27 0.73 -3.69 8.99
N TRP A 28 0.23 -2.93 8.01
CA TRP A 28 -1.20 -2.90 7.70
C TRP A 28 -1.63 -4.12 6.87
N ARG A 29 -2.70 -4.81 7.33
CA ARG A 29 -3.32 -5.96 6.64
C ARG A 29 -4.52 -5.50 5.83
N CYS A 30 -4.87 -6.17 4.72
CA CYS A 30 -6.07 -5.79 3.94
C CYS A 30 -7.28 -5.85 4.90
N PRO A 31 -8.08 -4.79 5.05
CA PRO A 31 -9.27 -4.85 5.91
C PRO A 31 -10.33 -5.85 5.40
N LYS A 32 -10.23 -6.24 4.12
CA LYS A 32 -11.11 -7.22 3.48
C LYS A 32 -10.57 -8.66 3.54
N CYS A 33 -9.29 -8.86 3.19
CA CYS A 33 -8.68 -10.20 3.09
C CYS A 33 -8.00 -10.63 4.41
N ASN A 34 -7.80 -9.71 5.36
CA ASN A 34 -6.87 -9.80 6.50
C ASN A 34 -5.46 -10.31 6.13
N GLY A 35 -5.15 -10.29 4.83
CA GLY A 35 -3.98 -10.89 4.24
C GLY A 35 -2.82 -9.92 4.14
N PRO A 36 -1.65 -10.43 3.74
CA PRO A 36 -0.47 -9.60 3.58
C PRO A 36 -0.73 -8.57 2.48
N MET A 37 -0.39 -7.32 2.81
CA MET A 37 -0.52 -6.19 1.90
C MET A 37 0.88 -5.78 1.45
N MET A 38 1.05 -5.52 0.18
CA MET A 38 2.30 -5.03 -0.36
C MET A 38 2.26 -3.50 -0.40
N SER A 39 3.27 -2.86 0.19
CA SER A 39 3.49 -1.43 0.09
C SER A 39 4.67 -1.18 -0.83
N LYS A 40 4.45 -0.41 -1.90
CA LYS A 40 5.49 0.06 -2.82
C LYS A 40 5.59 1.57 -2.71
N ARG A 41 6.79 2.08 -2.43
CA ARG A 41 7.05 3.52 -2.52
C ARG A 41 6.95 3.92 -3.99
N VAL A 42 6.07 4.87 -4.28
CA VAL A 42 6.00 5.53 -5.58
C VAL A 42 7.10 6.58 -5.57
N VAL A 43 8.33 6.12 -5.83
CA VAL A 43 9.44 7.03 -6.11
C VAL A 43 9.16 7.57 -7.51
N LYS A 44 8.80 8.85 -7.59
CA LYS A 44 8.72 9.52 -8.89
C LYS A 44 10.16 9.64 -9.37
N GLU A 45 10.56 8.75 -10.27
CA GLU A 45 11.84 8.84 -10.96
C GLU A 45 11.89 10.22 -11.64
N ARG A 46 12.95 10.98 -11.36
CA ARG A 46 13.10 12.40 -11.72
C ARG A 46 13.78 12.53 -13.07
#